data_AF-A0A8T1RSQ9-F1
#
_entry.id   AF-A0A8T1RSQ9-F1
#
_cell.length_a   1.000
_cell.length_b   1.000
_cell.length_c   1.000
_cell.angle_alpha   90.00
_cell.angle_beta   90.00
_cell.angle_gamma   90.00
#
_symmetry.space_group_name_H-M   'P 1'
#
loop_
_entity.id
_entity.type
_entity.pdbx_description
1 polymer ?
#
loop_
_entity_poly.entity_id
_entity_poly.type
_entity_poly.pdbx_seq_one_letter_code
_entity_poly.pdbx_strand_id
1 'polypeptide(L)'
;MWQSLVFFLATILVVSQGSELGLSHQIHLLRPKSGSGGAIVPNVSCLSWRVAVEAHNIIGWSTVPKECEGYVGHYMLGHQYRKDSKVVANEALLYAQSLNLTGDGKDVWIFDIDETTLSNLPYYAEHGFGAEPYNSTLFNAWVLKGTQPALPESLNLYKKLLSLGIKVIFITGRGESQRNVTTTNLKNVGYHTWEKLILKGSAYSGTTAVVYKSSERRNLVKKGYRIVGNIGDQWSDLLGHHVGNRTFKLPDPMYYIS
;
A
#
# COMPACT_ATOMS: atom_id res chain seq x y z
N MET A 1 -33.75 40.72 72.49
CA MET A 1 -33.85 41.47 71.23
C MET A 1 -33.52 40.51 70.10
N TRP A 2 -34.48 40.24 69.23
CA TRP A 2 -34.37 39.28 68.13
C TRP A 2 -33.37 39.78 67.07
N GLN A 3 -32.44 38.93 66.64
CA GLN A 3 -31.65 39.13 65.42
C GLN A 3 -32.27 38.31 64.30
N SER A 4 -32.86 39.00 63.33
CA SER A 4 -33.38 38.41 62.09
C SER A 4 -32.21 38.05 61.17
N LEU A 5 -32.03 36.75 60.90
CA LEU A 5 -31.16 36.28 59.81
C LEU A 5 -31.87 36.50 58.48
N VAL A 6 -31.31 37.37 57.64
CA VAL A 6 -31.72 37.56 56.24
C VAL A 6 -30.89 36.59 55.37
N PHE A 7 -31.54 35.59 54.80
CA PHE A 7 -30.95 34.73 53.77
C PHE A 7 -31.00 35.44 52.42
N PHE A 8 -29.83 35.78 51.86
CA PHE A 8 -29.70 36.18 50.46
C PHE A 8 -29.63 34.93 49.58
N LEU A 9 -30.69 34.65 48.80
CA LEU A 9 -30.65 33.68 47.72
C LEU A 9 -29.96 34.33 46.51
N ALA A 10 -28.72 33.94 46.23
CA ALA A 10 -28.04 34.32 45.00
C ALA A 10 -28.45 33.34 43.88
N THR A 11 -29.34 33.77 42.99
CA THR A 11 -29.63 33.07 41.73
C THR A 11 -28.46 33.25 40.77
N ILE A 12 -27.67 32.20 40.55
CA ILE A 12 -26.63 32.16 39.51
C ILE A 12 -27.33 31.92 38.17
N LEU A 13 -27.44 32.96 37.34
CA LEU A 13 -27.79 32.82 35.93
C LEU A 13 -26.54 32.33 35.17
N VAL A 14 -26.51 31.05 34.85
CA VAL A 14 -25.51 30.50 33.92
C VAL A 14 -25.92 30.92 32.51
N VAL A 15 -25.27 31.94 31.97
CA VAL A 15 -25.40 32.29 30.55
C VAL A 15 -24.51 31.34 29.77
N SER A 16 -25.10 30.32 29.14
CA SER A 16 -24.39 29.50 28.18
C SER A 16 -24.10 30.36 26.94
N GLN A 17 -22.89 30.89 26.81
CA GLN A 17 -22.41 31.39 25.53
C GLN A 17 -22.21 30.17 24.61
N GLY A 18 -23.25 29.85 23.84
CA GLY A 18 -23.12 28.99 22.68
C GLY A 18 -22.20 29.71 21.70
N SER A 19 -20.91 29.36 21.70
CA SER A 19 -20.01 29.71 20.62
C SER A 19 -20.45 28.91 19.40
N GLU A 20 -21.37 29.45 18.60
CA GLU A 20 -21.51 29.05 17.21
C GLU A 20 -20.18 29.37 16.52
N LEU A 21 -19.27 28.39 16.53
CA LEU A 21 -18.17 28.33 15.59
C LEU A 21 -18.80 28.20 14.20
N GLY A 22 -19.11 29.36 13.62
CA GLY A 22 -19.51 29.51 12.24
C GLY A 22 -18.38 29.01 11.34
N LEU A 23 -18.33 27.69 11.13
CA LEU A 23 -17.62 27.08 10.02
C LEU A 23 -18.34 27.58 8.77
N SER A 24 -17.84 28.69 8.22
CA SER A 24 -18.15 29.13 6.87
C SER A 24 -17.77 27.98 5.94
N HIS A 25 -18.72 27.10 5.64
CA HIS A 25 -18.61 26.11 4.59
C HIS A 25 -18.67 26.88 3.28
N GLN A 26 -17.54 27.46 2.88
CA GLN A 26 -17.40 28.01 1.55
C GLN A 26 -17.49 26.83 0.59
N ILE A 27 -18.68 26.64 0.00
CA ILE A 27 -18.90 25.60 -1.00
C ILE A 27 -18.04 25.97 -2.21
N HIS A 28 -16.86 25.37 -2.31
CA HIS A 28 -16.07 25.42 -3.53
C HIS A 28 -16.80 24.58 -4.58
N LEU A 29 -17.64 25.24 -5.38
CA LEU A 29 -18.26 24.61 -6.55
C LEU A 29 -17.15 23.94 -7.37
N LEU A 30 -17.40 22.69 -7.80
CA LEU A 30 -16.54 21.92 -8.70
C LEU A 30 -16.50 22.61 -10.08
N ARG A 31 -15.84 23.77 -10.17
CA ARG A 31 -15.71 24.52 -11.41
C ARG A 31 -14.74 23.77 -12.33
N PRO A 32 -15.14 23.46 -13.57
CA PRO A 32 -14.20 22.93 -14.55
C PRO A 32 -13.09 23.96 -14.79
N LYS A 33 -11.83 23.55 -14.62
CA LYS A 33 -10.65 24.33 -15.04
C LYS A 33 -10.31 24.08 -16.52
N SER A 34 -11.29 23.89 -17.40
CA SER A 34 -11.03 23.65 -18.83
C SER A 34 -11.89 24.55 -19.72
N GLY A 35 -11.20 25.36 -20.54
CA GLY A 35 -11.74 25.90 -21.79
C GLY A 35 -11.43 24.94 -22.95
N SER A 36 -12.16 25.07 -24.06
CA SER A 36 -12.19 24.16 -25.22
C SER A 36 -10.89 24.08 -26.07
N GLY A 37 -9.74 24.50 -25.55
CA GLY A 37 -8.44 24.43 -26.21
C GLY A 37 -7.50 23.53 -25.42
N GLY A 38 -6.99 22.46 -26.05
CA GLY A 38 -6.13 21.45 -25.43
C GLY A 38 -4.76 21.97 -24.97
N ALA A 39 -4.74 22.72 -23.87
CA ALA A 39 -3.53 23.06 -23.15
C ALA A 39 -3.26 22.04 -22.04
N ILE A 40 -1.97 21.73 -21.83
CA ILE A 40 -1.43 21.08 -20.63
C ILE A 40 -2.02 21.80 -19.40
N VAL A 41 -2.36 21.07 -18.33
CA VAL A 41 -2.84 21.68 -17.08
C VAL A 41 -1.62 22.07 -16.22
N PRO A 42 -1.11 23.32 -16.25
CA PRO A 42 -0.21 23.79 -15.21
C PRO A 42 -0.96 23.77 -13.87
N ASN A 43 -0.32 23.30 -12.79
CA ASN A 43 -0.85 23.05 -11.43
C ASN A 43 -1.47 21.67 -11.13
N VAL A 44 -0.90 20.55 -11.62
CA VAL A 44 -1.15 19.27 -10.93
C VAL A 44 -0.36 19.29 -9.62
N SER A 45 -1.06 19.35 -8.48
CA SER A 45 -0.40 19.27 -7.17
C SER A 45 0.23 17.89 -6.96
N CYS A 46 1.27 17.77 -6.13
CA CYS A 46 1.88 16.47 -5.82
C CYS A 46 0.90 15.47 -5.19
N LEU A 47 -0.10 15.97 -4.45
CA LEU A 47 -1.24 15.16 -3.99
C LEU A 47 -2.05 14.60 -5.16
N SER A 48 -2.42 15.44 -6.13
CA SER A 48 -3.17 15.03 -7.31
C SER A 48 -2.37 14.09 -8.20
N TRP A 49 -1.05 14.31 -8.33
CA TRP A 49 -0.14 13.41 -9.01
C TRP A 49 -0.13 12.03 -8.32
N ARG A 50 0.04 11.98 -6.99
CA ARG A 50 -0.02 10.73 -6.22
C ARG A 50 -1.34 9.99 -6.45
N VAL A 51 -2.47 10.68 -6.35
CA VAL A 51 -3.79 10.06 -6.61
C VAL A 51 -3.86 9.51 -8.03
N ALA A 52 -3.33 10.23 -9.02
CA ALA A 52 -3.37 9.79 -10.40
C ALA A 52 -2.45 8.60 -10.69
N VAL A 53 -1.27 8.48 -10.06
CA VAL A 53 -0.43 7.27 -10.17
C VAL A 53 -1.08 6.08 -9.47
N GLU A 54 -1.63 6.28 -8.28
CA GLU A 54 -2.29 5.21 -7.51
C GLU A 54 -3.55 4.70 -8.21
N ALA A 55 -4.30 5.59 -8.86
CA ALA A 55 -5.50 5.25 -9.63
C ALA A 55 -5.21 4.73 -11.06
N HIS A 56 -3.94 4.46 -11.41
CA HIS A 56 -3.55 3.99 -12.74
C HIS A 56 -3.87 4.97 -13.89
N ASN A 57 -3.96 6.27 -13.61
CA ASN A 57 -4.20 7.29 -14.64
C ASN A 57 -2.89 7.86 -15.21
N ILE A 58 -1.83 7.90 -14.41
CA ILE A 58 -0.47 8.23 -14.85
C ILE A 58 0.33 6.93 -14.86
N ILE A 59 0.71 6.47 -16.05
CA ILE A 59 1.39 5.19 -16.29
C ILE A 59 2.71 5.40 -17.02
N GLY A 60 3.67 4.51 -16.80
CA GLY A 60 4.96 4.55 -17.52
C GLY A 60 5.85 5.74 -17.15
N TRP A 61 5.71 6.27 -15.94
CA TRP A 61 6.58 7.32 -15.41
C TRP A 61 7.90 6.73 -14.89
N SER A 62 8.99 7.49 -14.99
CA SER A 62 10.34 6.99 -14.67
C SER A 62 10.83 7.38 -13.28
N THR A 63 10.48 8.58 -12.82
CA THR A 63 10.84 9.12 -11.50
C THR A 63 9.68 9.95 -10.96
N VAL A 64 9.63 10.10 -9.64
CA VAL A 64 8.80 11.12 -8.98
C VAL A 64 9.18 12.49 -9.56
N PRO A 65 8.22 13.40 -9.87
CA PRO A 65 8.54 14.77 -10.24
C PRO A 65 9.42 15.41 -9.18
N LYS A 66 10.50 16.09 -9.57
CA LYS A 66 11.51 16.58 -8.62
C LYS A 66 10.91 17.53 -7.58
N GLU A 67 9.94 18.34 -7.99
CA GLU A 67 9.16 19.22 -7.12
C GLU A 67 8.30 18.47 -6.08
N CYS A 68 8.04 17.17 -6.29
CA CYS A 68 7.24 16.32 -5.43
C CYS A 68 8.05 15.43 -4.49
N GLU A 69 9.38 15.44 -4.54
CA GLU A 69 10.25 14.67 -3.63
C GLU A 69 9.87 14.88 -2.16
N GLY A 70 9.81 16.15 -1.72
CA GLY A 70 9.47 16.47 -0.33
C GLY A 70 8.05 16.04 0.06
N TYR A 71 7.10 16.12 -0.88
CA TYR A 71 5.73 15.63 -0.66
C TYR A 71 5.69 14.10 -0.49
N VAL A 72 6.36 13.36 -1.39
CA VAL A 72 6.41 11.90 -1.34
C VAL A 72 7.12 11.42 -0.08
N GLY A 73 8.26 12.03 0.27
CA GLY A 73 8.96 11.74 1.52
C GLY A 73 8.09 11.97 2.75
N HIS A 74 7.37 13.10 2.81
CA HIS A 74 6.44 13.39 3.91
C HIS A 74 5.28 12.37 3.98
N TYR A 75 4.73 11.96 2.84
CA TYR A 75 3.69 10.95 2.78
C TYR A 75 4.19 9.59 3.29
N MET A 76 5.33 9.11 2.78
CA MET A 76 5.89 7.79 3.09
C MET A 76 6.37 7.67 4.55
N LEU A 77 6.99 8.72 5.08
CA LEU A 77 7.44 8.77 6.49
C LEU A 77 6.29 9.10 7.46
N GLY A 78 5.22 9.71 6.95
CA GLY A 78 4.12 10.23 7.74
C GLY A 78 3.04 9.21 8.10
N HIS A 79 2.05 9.70 8.85
CA HIS A 79 0.92 8.88 9.27
C HIS A 79 -0.03 8.49 8.12
N GLN A 80 -0.05 9.26 7.03
CA GLN A 80 -1.02 9.05 5.96
C GLN A 80 -0.77 7.73 5.22
N TYR A 81 0.48 7.41 4.87
CA TYR A 81 0.83 6.11 4.29
C TYR A 81 0.33 4.94 5.15
N ARG A 82 0.54 5.01 6.47
CA ARG A 82 0.08 3.98 7.41
C ARG A 82 -1.44 3.87 7.44
N LYS A 83 -2.17 4.99 7.40
CA LYS A 83 -3.64 5.00 7.37
C LYS A 83 -4.16 4.39 6.07
N ASP A 84 -3.59 4.78 4.93
CA ASP A 84 -3.97 4.28 3.61
C ASP A 84 -3.73 2.75 3.53
N SER A 85 -2.54 2.28 3.92
CA SER A 85 -2.22 0.85 3.99
C SER A 85 -3.10 0.06 4.95
N LYS A 86 -3.49 0.66 6.09
CA LYS A 86 -4.39 0.04 7.06
C LYS A 86 -5.79 -0.16 6.51
N VAL A 87 -6.31 0.80 5.74
CA VAL A 87 -7.63 0.65 5.08
C VAL A 87 -7.58 -0.51 4.10
N VAL A 88 -6.56 -0.59 3.25
CA VAL A 88 -6.39 -1.68 2.29
C VAL A 88 -6.30 -3.04 3.00
N ALA A 89 -5.48 -3.16 4.04
CA ALA A 89 -5.32 -4.39 4.80
C ALA A 89 -6.60 -4.81 5.55
N ASN A 90 -7.36 -3.85 6.08
CA ASN A 90 -8.65 -4.11 6.74
C ASN A 90 -9.71 -4.59 5.73
N GLU A 91 -9.82 -3.95 4.57
CA GLU A 91 -10.74 -4.39 3.51
C GLU A 91 -10.39 -5.78 3.00
N ALA A 92 -9.09 -6.08 2.87
CA ALA A 92 -8.61 -7.43 2.57
C ALA A 92 -9.01 -8.44 3.65
N LEU A 93 -8.86 -8.09 4.92
CA LEU A 93 -9.22 -8.97 6.03
C LEU A 93 -10.74 -9.21 6.10
N LEU A 94 -11.56 -8.17 5.99
CA LEU A 94 -13.02 -8.28 6.02
C LEU A 94 -13.51 -9.18 4.88
N TYR A 95 -12.95 -8.99 3.68
CA TYR A 95 -13.22 -9.88 2.56
C TYR A 95 -12.78 -11.31 2.86
N ALA A 96 -11.57 -11.53 3.36
CA ALA A 96 -11.07 -12.86 3.69
C ALA A 96 -11.96 -13.60 4.70
N GLN A 97 -12.46 -12.89 5.72
CA GLN A 97 -13.38 -13.42 6.73
C GLN A 97 -14.76 -13.78 6.18
N SER A 98 -15.16 -13.20 5.05
CA SER A 98 -16.43 -13.50 4.38
C SER A 98 -16.38 -14.73 3.47
N LEU A 99 -15.19 -15.29 3.21
CA LEU A 99 -15.01 -16.38 2.28
C LEU A 99 -15.46 -17.72 2.89
N ASN A 100 -16.15 -18.52 2.07
CA ASN A 100 -16.37 -19.93 2.37
C ASN A 100 -15.20 -20.75 1.80
N LEU A 101 -14.20 -21.03 2.64
CA LEU A 101 -12.99 -21.77 2.26
C LEU A 101 -13.29 -23.28 2.19
N THR A 102 -12.67 -23.99 1.26
CA THR A 102 -12.98 -25.42 1.08
C THR A 102 -12.31 -26.31 2.13
N GLY A 103 -11.26 -25.82 2.79
CA GLY A 103 -10.52 -26.54 3.84
C GLY A 103 -9.52 -27.58 3.31
N ASP A 104 -9.35 -27.74 1.99
CA ASP A 104 -8.41 -28.69 1.37
C ASP A 104 -6.95 -28.17 1.28
N GLY A 105 -6.68 -26.97 1.81
CA GLY A 105 -5.37 -26.31 1.78
C GLY A 105 -4.98 -25.71 0.43
N LYS A 106 -5.90 -25.60 -0.54
CA LYS A 106 -5.64 -25.02 -1.87
C LYS A 106 -6.12 -23.57 -2.03
N ASP A 107 -6.81 -23.01 -1.05
CA ASP A 107 -7.14 -21.58 -1.02
C ASP A 107 -5.90 -20.76 -0.66
N VAL A 108 -5.42 -19.96 -1.62
CA VAL A 108 -4.17 -19.20 -1.49
C VAL A 108 -4.40 -17.70 -1.59
N TRP A 109 -3.60 -16.96 -0.83
CA TRP A 109 -3.44 -15.52 -0.95
C TRP A 109 -2.06 -15.19 -1.50
N ILE A 110 -2.02 -14.36 -2.54
CA ILE A 110 -0.76 -13.91 -3.14
C ILE A 110 -0.34 -12.58 -2.52
N PHE A 111 0.94 -12.49 -2.17
CA PHE A 111 1.61 -11.27 -1.76
C PHE A 111 2.77 -10.97 -2.71
N ASP A 112 2.90 -9.71 -3.13
CA ASP A 112 4.21 -9.19 -3.55
C ASP A 112 5.16 -9.01 -2.34
N ILE A 113 6.46 -8.78 -2.58
CA ILE A 113 7.46 -8.55 -1.54
C ILE A 113 7.83 -7.08 -1.38
N ASP A 114 8.33 -6.40 -2.41
CA ASP A 114 8.96 -5.09 -2.27
C ASP A 114 7.87 -4.01 -2.19
N GLU A 115 7.86 -3.16 -1.15
CA GLU A 115 6.77 -2.21 -0.83
C GLU A 115 5.38 -2.82 -0.58
N THR A 116 5.28 -4.15 -0.57
CA THR A 116 4.08 -4.89 -0.11
C THR A 116 4.29 -5.59 1.22
N THR A 117 5.39 -6.33 1.36
CA THR A 117 5.70 -7.18 2.52
C THR A 117 6.93 -6.66 3.27
N LEU A 118 7.97 -6.32 2.52
CA LEU A 118 9.22 -5.71 2.99
C LEU A 118 9.33 -4.30 2.43
N SER A 119 9.69 -3.33 3.26
CA SER A 119 9.86 -1.95 2.81
C SER A 119 11.31 -1.65 2.44
N ASN A 120 11.50 -1.05 1.26
CA ASN A 120 12.73 -0.41 0.84
C ASN A 120 12.74 1.09 1.11
N LEU A 121 11.78 1.62 1.88
CA LEU A 121 11.74 3.02 2.30
C LEU A 121 13.07 3.53 2.90
N PRO A 122 13.84 2.77 3.72
CA PRO A 122 15.14 3.24 4.17
C PRO A 122 16.13 3.51 3.02
N TYR A 123 16.10 2.71 1.95
CA TYR A 123 16.90 2.96 0.75
C TYR A 123 16.41 4.23 0.04
N TYR A 124 15.11 4.33 -0.23
CA TYR A 124 14.55 5.48 -0.95
C TYR A 124 14.66 6.79 -0.17
N ALA A 125 14.70 6.77 1.16
CA ALA A 125 14.95 7.95 1.98
C ALA A 125 16.35 8.54 1.77
N GLU A 126 17.33 7.73 1.37
CA GLU A 126 18.68 8.16 0.99
C GLU A 126 18.83 8.46 -0.51
N HIS A 127 17.78 8.19 -1.32
CA HIS A 127 17.79 8.30 -2.78
C HIS A 127 16.57 9.08 -3.30
N GLY A 128 16.30 10.23 -2.67
CA GLY A 128 15.31 11.21 -3.13
C GLY A 128 13.86 10.71 -3.23
N PHE A 129 13.48 9.68 -2.47
CA PHE A 129 12.14 9.09 -2.47
C PHE A 129 11.58 8.76 -3.86
N GLY A 130 12.45 8.36 -4.80
CA GLY A 130 12.08 8.05 -6.18
C GLY A 130 12.21 9.20 -7.17
N ALA A 131 12.63 10.40 -6.74
CA ALA A 131 12.94 11.52 -7.63
C ALA A 131 14.29 11.35 -8.35
N GLU A 132 15.16 10.48 -7.83
CA GLU A 132 16.41 10.09 -8.47
C GLU A 132 16.21 8.92 -9.45
N PRO A 133 16.94 8.87 -10.57
CA PRO A 133 16.92 7.72 -11.47
C PRO A 133 17.28 6.41 -10.77
N TYR A 134 16.52 5.36 -11.03
CA TYR A 134 16.75 4.04 -10.44
C TYR A 134 18.13 3.48 -10.80
N ASN A 135 18.88 3.07 -9.76
CA ASN A 135 20.18 2.41 -9.91
C ASN A 135 20.09 0.96 -9.42
N SER A 136 20.00 0.02 -10.36
CA SER A 136 19.87 -1.40 -10.06
C SER A 136 21.05 -1.97 -9.27
N THR A 137 22.25 -1.45 -9.46
CA THR A 137 23.45 -1.94 -8.76
C THR A 137 23.37 -1.58 -7.27
N LEU A 138 23.05 -0.33 -6.96
CA LEU A 138 22.90 0.13 -5.58
C LEU A 138 21.69 -0.53 -4.89
N PHE A 139 20.56 -0.62 -5.59
CA PHE A 139 19.37 -1.27 -5.05
C PHE A 139 19.61 -2.76 -4.77
N ASN A 140 20.28 -3.48 -5.67
CA ASN A 140 20.62 -4.88 -5.43
C ASN A 140 21.58 -5.04 -4.23
N ALA A 141 22.56 -4.14 -4.09
CA ALA A 141 23.43 -4.14 -2.91
C ALA A 141 22.63 -3.89 -1.61
N TRP A 142 21.61 -3.03 -1.65
CA TRP A 142 20.68 -2.83 -0.53
C TRP A 142 19.90 -4.11 -0.20
N VAL A 143 19.28 -4.75 -1.20
CA VAL A 143 18.51 -6.00 -1.00
C VAL A 143 19.39 -7.11 -0.41
N LEU A 144 20.66 -7.18 -0.81
CA LEU A 144 21.61 -8.17 -0.30
C LEU A 144 21.99 -7.95 1.17
N LYS A 145 21.73 -6.79 1.76
CA LYS A 145 21.86 -6.58 3.22
C LYS A 145 20.83 -7.41 3.99
N GLY A 146 19.64 -7.63 3.43
CA GLY A 146 18.58 -8.44 4.04
C GLY A 146 18.01 -7.86 5.34
N THR A 147 18.01 -6.54 5.46
CA THR A 147 17.59 -5.79 6.65
C THR A 147 16.34 -4.95 6.41
N GLN A 148 15.57 -5.24 5.35
CA GLN A 148 14.35 -4.49 5.07
C GLN A 148 13.30 -4.74 6.14
N PRO A 149 12.70 -3.70 6.75
CA PRO A 149 11.66 -3.87 7.75
C PRO A 149 10.37 -4.42 7.13
N ALA A 150 9.53 -5.10 7.92
CA ALA A 150 8.19 -5.45 7.50
C ALA A 150 7.30 -4.21 7.35
N LEU A 151 6.38 -4.26 6.38
CA LEU A 151 5.23 -3.37 6.37
C LEU A 151 4.19 -3.86 7.38
N PRO A 152 3.87 -3.07 8.43
CA PRO A 152 3.16 -3.59 9.59
C PRO A 152 1.72 -4.04 9.29
N GLU A 153 1.01 -3.31 8.42
CA GLU A 153 -0.37 -3.64 8.05
C GLU A 153 -0.45 -4.93 7.21
N SER A 154 0.51 -5.13 6.30
CA SER A 154 0.64 -6.36 5.52
C SER A 154 1.03 -7.56 6.39
N LEU A 155 1.92 -7.37 7.37
CA LEU A 155 2.28 -8.42 8.33
C LEU A 155 1.10 -8.80 9.21
N ASN A 156 0.28 -7.83 9.62
CA ASN A 156 -0.95 -8.09 10.36
C ASN A 156 -1.95 -8.89 9.51
N LEU A 157 -2.19 -8.47 8.26
CA LEU A 157 -3.04 -9.21 7.32
C LEU A 157 -2.54 -10.64 7.14
N TYR A 158 -1.25 -10.84 6.87
CA TYR A 158 -0.62 -12.15 6.73
C TYR A 158 -0.94 -13.07 7.93
N LYS A 159 -0.71 -12.59 9.17
CA LYS A 159 -0.99 -13.37 10.38
C LYS A 159 -2.47 -13.76 10.48
N LYS A 160 -3.37 -12.84 10.11
CA LYS A 160 -4.81 -13.09 10.13
C LYS A 160 -5.23 -14.09 9.06
N LEU A 161 -4.69 -14.01 7.84
CA LEU A 161 -4.95 -14.96 6.77
C LEU A 161 -4.55 -16.39 7.16
N LEU A 162 -3.38 -16.54 7.80
CA LEU A 162 -2.96 -17.84 8.32
C LEU A 162 -3.92 -18.39 9.37
N SER A 163 -4.44 -17.53 10.27
CA SER A 163 -5.43 -17.94 11.28
C SER A 163 -6.77 -18.36 10.68
N LEU A 164 -7.07 -17.94 9.45
CA LEU A 164 -8.25 -18.36 8.69
C LEU A 164 -8.00 -19.65 7.88
N GLY A 165 -6.79 -20.22 7.92
CA GLY A 165 -6.42 -21.41 7.15
C GLY A 165 -6.02 -21.13 5.69
N ILE A 166 -5.99 -19.86 5.27
CA ILE A 166 -5.56 -19.45 3.92
C ILE A 166 -4.04 -19.62 3.82
N LYS A 167 -3.57 -20.25 2.74
CA LYS A 167 -2.14 -20.43 2.48
C LYS A 167 -1.56 -19.21 1.78
N VAL A 168 -0.35 -18.82 2.14
CA VAL A 168 0.31 -17.63 1.55
C VAL A 168 1.30 -18.07 0.48
N ILE A 169 1.27 -17.39 -0.67
CA ILE A 169 2.27 -17.52 -1.72
C ILE A 169 2.88 -16.15 -2.00
N PHE A 170 4.19 -16.04 -1.99
CA PHE A 170 4.90 -14.84 -2.41
C PHE A 170 5.30 -14.94 -3.89
N ILE A 171 5.05 -13.87 -4.66
CA ILE A 171 5.55 -13.71 -6.03
C ILE A 171 6.24 -12.34 -6.14
N THR A 172 7.55 -12.33 -6.34
CA THR A 172 8.37 -11.10 -6.33
C THR A 172 9.14 -10.91 -7.64
N GLY A 173 9.42 -9.64 -7.98
CA GLY A 173 10.33 -9.27 -9.07
C GLY A 173 11.82 -9.55 -8.79
N ARG A 174 12.20 -9.85 -7.54
CA ARG A 174 13.57 -10.21 -7.16
C ARG A 174 14.06 -11.43 -7.94
N GLY A 175 15.35 -11.45 -8.27
CA GLY A 175 15.98 -12.56 -8.99
C GLY A 175 16.27 -13.76 -8.08
N GLU A 176 16.37 -14.96 -8.66
CA GLU A 176 16.65 -16.21 -7.91
C GLU A 176 17.93 -16.15 -7.05
N SER A 177 18.95 -15.37 -7.45
CA SER A 177 20.16 -15.15 -6.65
C SER A 177 19.89 -14.51 -5.28
N GLN A 178 18.75 -13.82 -5.13
CA GLN A 178 18.33 -13.16 -3.89
C GLN A 178 17.44 -14.05 -3.00
N ARG A 179 17.21 -15.31 -3.36
CA ARG A 179 16.29 -16.22 -2.63
C ARG A 179 16.65 -16.39 -1.16
N ASN A 180 17.92 -16.66 -0.86
CA ASN A 180 18.36 -16.93 0.51
C ASN A 180 18.23 -15.68 1.39
N VAL A 181 18.72 -14.53 0.93
CA VAL A 181 18.60 -13.27 1.67
C VAL A 181 17.14 -12.86 1.87
N THR A 182 16.30 -13.03 0.84
CA THR A 182 14.87 -12.71 0.93
C THR A 182 14.15 -13.61 1.93
N THR A 183 14.44 -14.92 1.91
CA THR A 183 13.90 -15.91 2.86
C THR A 183 14.27 -15.55 4.29
N THR A 184 15.55 -15.24 4.54
CA THR A 184 16.05 -14.85 5.85
C THR A 184 15.41 -13.56 6.33
N ASN A 185 15.34 -12.54 5.48
CA ASN A 185 14.75 -11.26 5.84
C ASN A 185 13.25 -11.42 6.20
N LEU A 186 12.47 -12.13 5.38
CA LEU A 186 11.05 -12.41 5.65
C LEU A 186 10.86 -13.05 7.03
N LYS A 187 11.66 -14.08 7.36
CA LYS A 187 11.62 -14.74 8.67
C LYS A 187 11.96 -13.78 9.80
N ASN A 188 13.02 -13.00 9.65
CA ASN A 188 13.48 -12.06 10.67
C ASN A 188 12.45 -11.00 11.03
N VAL A 189 11.60 -10.60 10.08
CA VAL A 189 10.57 -9.58 10.30
C VAL A 189 9.17 -10.16 10.59
N GLY A 190 9.05 -11.48 10.77
CA GLY A 190 7.87 -12.12 11.32
C GLY A 190 7.00 -12.90 10.32
N TYR A 191 7.44 -13.07 9.06
CA TYR A 191 6.82 -14.00 8.11
C TYR A 191 7.44 -15.39 8.29
N HIS A 192 6.78 -16.28 9.03
CA HIS A 192 7.39 -17.53 9.48
C HIS A 192 7.06 -18.75 8.60
N THR A 193 6.03 -18.68 7.77
CA THR A 193 5.60 -19.77 6.89
C THR A 193 4.93 -19.28 5.61
N TRP A 194 5.07 -20.03 4.53
CA TRP A 194 4.41 -19.81 3.25
C TRP A 194 4.40 -21.11 2.46
N GLU A 195 3.44 -21.23 1.56
CA GLU A 195 3.30 -22.37 0.65
C GLU A 195 4.35 -22.33 -0.46
N LYS A 196 4.60 -21.15 -1.03
CA LYS A 196 5.64 -20.93 -2.05
C LYS A 196 6.24 -19.53 -1.97
N LEU A 197 7.52 -19.45 -2.34
CA LEU A 197 8.24 -18.22 -2.62
C LEU A 197 8.76 -18.30 -4.06
N ILE A 198 8.14 -17.54 -4.95
CA ILE A 198 8.40 -17.53 -6.39
C ILE A 198 9.18 -16.25 -6.72
N LEU A 199 10.41 -16.40 -7.20
CA LEU A 199 11.28 -15.31 -7.64
C LEU A 199 11.35 -15.28 -9.18
N LYS A 200 11.81 -14.17 -9.74
CA LYS A 200 11.93 -13.99 -11.19
C LYS A 200 13.15 -14.77 -11.69
N GLY A 201 12.88 -15.89 -12.36
CA GLY A 201 13.90 -16.69 -13.02
C GLY A 201 14.45 -16.01 -14.29
N SER A 202 15.64 -16.44 -14.73
CA SER A 202 16.31 -15.91 -15.93
C SER A 202 15.50 -16.08 -17.22
N ALA A 203 14.63 -17.08 -17.29
CA ALA A 203 13.71 -17.29 -18.42
C ALA A 203 12.73 -16.12 -18.65
N TYR A 204 12.54 -15.26 -17.65
CA TYR A 204 11.71 -14.06 -17.73
C TYR A 204 12.52 -12.78 -17.95
N SER A 205 13.81 -12.89 -18.28
CA SER A 205 14.64 -11.73 -18.66
C SER A 205 14.02 -10.99 -19.85
N GLY A 206 13.98 -9.67 -19.77
CA GLY A 206 13.36 -8.82 -20.81
C GLY A 206 11.83 -8.81 -20.82
N THR A 207 11.15 -9.61 -19.98
CA THR A 207 9.68 -9.57 -19.87
C THR A 207 9.22 -8.61 -18.79
N THR A 208 8.04 -8.02 -19.00
CA THR A 208 7.37 -7.15 -18.03
C THR A 208 6.96 -7.91 -16.78
N ALA A 209 6.77 -7.20 -15.67
CA ALA A 209 6.30 -7.80 -14.43
C ALA A 209 4.88 -8.39 -14.59
N VAL A 210 3.99 -7.73 -15.35
CA VAL A 210 2.65 -8.27 -15.66
C VAL A 210 2.75 -9.63 -16.34
N VAL A 211 3.61 -9.79 -17.35
CA VAL A 211 3.76 -11.06 -18.10
C VAL A 211 4.29 -12.16 -17.18
N TYR A 212 5.37 -11.87 -16.45
CA TYR A 212 5.97 -12.81 -15.51
C TYR A 212 4.97 -13.25 -14.43
N LYS A 213 4.36 -12.31 -13.71
CA LYS A 213 3.45 -12.63 -12.60
C LYS A 213 2.18 -13.30 -13.09
N SER A 214 1.63 -12.91 -14.25
CA SER A 214 0.49 -13.62 -14.87
C SER A 214 0.81 -15.07 -15.19
N SER A 215 2.00 -15.34 -15.72
CA SER A 215 2.45 -16.71 -16.02
C SER A 215 2.55 -17.56 -14.75
N GLU A 216 3.13 -17.01 -13.68
CA GLU A 216 3.25 -17.73 -12.40
C GLU A 216 1.90 -17.97 -11.73
N ARG A 217 0.99 -16.99 -11.75
CA ARG A 217 -0.39 -17.19 -11.26
C ARG A 217 -1.13 -18.27 -12.06
N ARG A 218 -0.98 -18.29 -13.38
CA ARG A 218 -1.50 -19.37 -14.22
C ARG A 218 -0.95 -20.73 -13.81
N ASN A 219 0.37 -20.82 -13.54
CA ASN A 219 1.00 -22.06 -13.11
C ASN A 219 0.45 -22.54 -11.76
N LEU A 220 0.12 -21.63 -10.83
CA LEU A 220 -0.55 -21.97 -9.57
C LEU A 220 -1.94 -22.55 -9.79
N VAL A 221 -2.76 -21.89 -10.63
CA VAL A 221 -4.11 -22.38 -10.95
C VAL A 221 -4.05 -23.76 -11.62
N LYS A 222 -3.12 -23.98 -12.56
CA LYS A 222 -2.90 -25.30 -13.19
C LYS A 222 -2.51 -26.39 -12.18
N LYS A 223 -1.86 -26.02 -11.07
CA LYS A 223 -1.50 -26.93 -9.95
C LYS A 223 -2.65 -27.11 -8.94
N GLY A 224 -3.84 -26.59 -9.26
CA GLY A 224 -5.06 -26.75 -8.47
C GLY A 224 -5.21 -25.76 -7.31
N TYR A 225 -4.38 -24.72 -7.22
CA TYR A 225 -4.61 -23.66 -6.23
C TYR A 225 -5.75 -22.73 -6.66
N ARG A 226 -6.53 -22.26 -5.69
CA ARG A 226 -7.56 -21.24 -5.85
C ARG A 226 -7.03 -19.94 -5.27
N ILE A 227 -6.74 -18.97 -6.12
CA ILE A 227 -6.22 -17.66 -5.70
C ILE A 227 -7.41 -16.84 -5.20
N VAL A 228 -7.65 -16.85 -3.89
CA VAL A 228 -8.82 -16.18 -3.30
C VAL A 228 -8.59 -14.68 -3.07
N GLY A 229 -7.33 -14.26 -2.95
CA GLY A 229 -6.93 -12.86 -2.84
C GLY A 229 -5.51 -12.62 -3.34
N ASN A 230 -5.23 -11.40 -3.78
CA ASN A 230 -3.93 -10.97 -4.28
C ASN A 230 -3.67 -9.52 -3.87
N ILE A 231 -2.56 -9.27 -3.18
CA ILE A 231 -2.18 -7.95 -2.68
C ILE A 231 -0.78 -7.57 -3.17
N GLY A 232 -0.65 -6.34 -3.65
CA GLY A 232 0.57 -5.78 -4.22
C GLY A 232 0.52 -4.26 -4.21
N ASP A 233 1.68 -3.63 -4.27
CA ASP A 233 1.88 -2.18 -4.32
C ASP A 233 2.00 -1.67 -5.76
N GLN A 234 2.18 -2.56 -6.74
CA GLN A 234 2.19 -2.19 -8.14
C GLN A 234 0.97 -2.77 -8.86
N TRP A 235 0.46 -2.03 -9.84
CA TRP A 235 -0.59 -2.56 -10.70
C TRP A 235 -0.11 -3.76 -11.52
N SER A 236 1.20 -3.90 -11.77
CA SER A 236 1.76 -5.09 -12.39
C SER A 236 1.50 -6.39 -11.61
N ASP A 237 1.22 -6.29 -10.31
CA ASP A 237 0.93 -7.43 -9.44
C ASP A 237 -0.52 -7.89 -9.57
N LEU A 238 -1.38 -6.95 -9.99
CA LEU A 238 -2.83 -7.05 -9.91
C LEU A 238 -3.51 -7.03 -11.29
N LEU A 239 -2.76 -6.84 -12.36
CA LEU A 239 -3.21 -6.88 -13.75
C LEU A 239 -2.78 -8.16 -14.47
N GLY A 240 -3.36 -8.38 -15.65
CA GLY A 240 -3.14 -9.55 -16.49
C GLY A 240 -4.11 -10.68 -16.15
N HIS A 241 -3.62 -11.93 -16.20
CA HIS A 241 -4.49 -13.11 -16.03
C HIS A 241 -4.32 -13.76 -14.65
N HIS A 242 -5.36 -14.48 -14.21
CA HIS A 242 -5.38 -15.24 -12.95
C HIS A 242 -5.04 -14.38 -11.72
N VAL A 243 -5.51 -13.13 -11.69
CA VAL A 243 -5.22 -12.17 -10.62
C VAL A 243 -5.82 -12.53 -9.26
N GLY A 244 -6.68 -13.55 -9.22
CA GLY A 244 -7.42 -13.99 -8.05
C GLY A 244 -8.84 -13.42 -8.00
N ASN A 245 -9.63 -13.87 -7.02
CA ASN A 245 -11.03 -13.47 -6.91
C ASN A 245 -11.21 -11.98 -6.53
N ARG A 246 -10.26 -11.41 -5.78
CA ARG A 246 -10.20 -9.98 -5.46
C ARG A 246 -8.76 -9.51 -5.32
N THR A 247 -8.47 -8.31 -5.83
CA THR A 247 -7.17 -7.65 -5.76
C THR A 247 -7.19 -6.49 -4.78
N PHE A 248 -6.04 -6.21 -4.17
CA PHE A 248 -5.87 -5.14 -3.19
C PHE A 248 -4.57 -4.37 -3.51
N LYS A 249 -4.69 -3.08 -3.80
CA LYS A 249 -3.57 -2.20 -4.16
C LYS A 249 -3.09 -1.45 -2.92
N LEU A 250 -1.88 -1.75 -2.45
CA LEU A 250 -1.19 -0.92 -1.46
C LEU A 250 -0.63 0.33 -2.14
N PRO A 251 -0.51 1.45 -1.42
CA PRO A 251 0.07 2.65 -1.99
C PRO A 251 1.59 2.50 -2.17
N ASP A 252 2.10 2.94 -3.31
CA ASP A 252 3.52 3.13 -3.56
C ASP A 252 3.73 4.23 -4.62
N PRO A 253 4.01 5.47 -4.18
CA PRO A 253 4.35 6.57 -5.07
C PRO A 253 5.85 6.68 -5.35
N MET A 254 6.71 5.79 -4.86
CA MET A 254 8.17 5.94 -5.00
C MET A 254 8.68 5.42 -6.35
N TYR A 255 8.04 4.42 -6.94
CA TYR A 255 8.41 3.92 -8.26
C TYR A 255 7.22 3.31 -9.03
N TYR A 256 7.45 3.02 -10.30
CA TYR A 256 6.49 2.37 -11.19
C TYR A 256 7.10 1.14 -11.85
N ILE A 257 6.37 0.03 -11.82
CA ILE A 257 6.74 -1.21 -12.51
C ILE A 257 5.59 -1.67 -13.41
N SER A 258 5.94 -2.07 -14.64
CA SER A 258 5.04 -2.68 -15.64
C SER A 258 5.41 -4.12 -15.92
#